data_AF-A0ABD5QDF5-F1
#
_entry.id   AF-A0ABD5QDF5-F1
#
_cell.length_a   1.000
_cell.length_b   1.000
_cell.length_c   1.000
_cell.angle_alpha   90.00
_cell.angle_beta   90.00
_cell.angle_gamma   90.00
#
_symmetry.space_group_name_H-M   'P 1'
#
loop_
_entity.id
_entity.type
_entity.pdbx_description
1 polymer ?
#
loop_
_entity_poly.entity_id
_entity_poly.type
_entity_poly.pdbx_seq_one_letter_code
_entity_poly.pdbx_strand_id
1 'polypeptide(L)'
;MGFIDDDYLLETEAARSLYGEIADLPVVDPHTHADVREIVDDDGWDDIWEIEGATDHYVWALMRNRGVPERRITGDASNREKWEALAEVFPSFAGNPTYEWIHLDLRRRFGIEERISADTADEIWEETTAQLADDSMRPQSLLREMGVELLCSTDDPTSSLEYHDRAAEEIEDVSVLPTWRADRLLQPGTDDWAAFRAELAESTGVP
;
A
#
# COMPACT_ATOMS: atom_id res chain seq x y z
N MET A 1 -24.86 7.97 -12.91
CA MET A 1 -23.73 7.05 -12.80
C MET A 1 -22.50 7.90 -12.75
N GLY A 2 -21.94 8.01 -11.55
CA GLY A 2 -20.65 8.67 -11.31
C GLY A 2 -19.53 7.74 -11.77
N PHE A 3 -18.32 8.27 -11.85
CA PHE A 3 -17.13 7.43 -11.93
C PHE A 3 -16.82 6.97 -10.50
N ILE A 4 -16.81 5.66 -10.25
CA ILE A 4 -16.67 5.06 -8.91
C ILE A 4 -17.71 5.62 -7.93
N ASP A 5 -19.00 5.31 -8.16
CA ASP A 5 -20.09 5.67 -7.25
C ASP A 5 -20.39 4.55 -6.23
N ASP A 6 -21.43 4.70 -5.40
CA ASP A 6 -21.82 3.69 -4.39
C ASP A 6 -22.22 2.34 -5.02
N ASP A 7 -22.58 2.34 -6.29
CA ASP A 7 -22.96 1.16 -7.07
C ASP A 7 -21.79 0.68 -7.97
N TYR A 8 -20.56 1.12 -7.72
CA TYR A 8 -19.40 0.72 -8.51
C TYR A 8 -19.26 -0.81 -8.62
N LEU A 9 -19.25 -1.33 -9.85
CA LEU A 9 -19.28 -2.76 -10.21
C LEU A 9 -20.58 -3.52 -9.85
N LEU A 10 -21.59 -2.86 -9.28
CA LEU A 10 -22.86 -3.46 -8.84
C LEU A 10 -23.99 -3.22 -9.86
N GLU A 11 -23.95 -3.94 -10.98
CA GLU A 11 -24.86 -3.71 -12.10
C GLU A 11 -26.30 -4.23 -11.89
N THR A 12 -26.55 -5.05 -10.86
CA THR A 12 -27.86 -5.70 -10.63
C THR A 12 -28.36 -5.53 -9.21
N GLU A 13 -29.67 -5.66 -8.99
CA GLU A 13 -30.27 -5.65 -7.65
C GLU A 13 -29.72 -6.79 -6.78
N ALA A 14 -29.52 -7.97 -7.36
CA ALA A 14 -28.91 -9.10 -6.67
C ALA A 14 -27.47 -8.80 -6.23
N ALA A 15 -26.66 -8.14 -7.07
CA ALA A 15 -25.29 -7.75 -6.72
C ALA A 15 -25.29 -6.74 -5.56
N ARG A 16 -26.14 -5.72 -5.61
CA ARG A 16 -26.28 -4.73 -4.52
C ARG A 16 -26.72 -5.39 -3.21
N SER A 17 -27.71 -6.28 -3.27
CA SER A 17 -28.19 -7.00 -2.09
C SER A 17 -27.10 -7.88 -1.50
N LEU A 18 -26.40 -8.67 -2.32
CA LEU A 18 -25.33 -9.55 -1.82
C LEU A 18 -24.16 -8.76 -1.23
N TYR A 19 -23.74 -7.67 -1.87
CA TYR A 19 -22.67 -6.82 -1.34
C TYR A 19 -23.08 -6.17 -0.02
N GLY A 20 -24.30 -5.64 0.07
CA GLY A 20 -24.81 -5.01 1.30
C GLY A 20 -24.86 -5.95 2.51
N GLU A 21 -25.00 -7.27 2.31
CA GLU A 21 -24.95 -8.26 3.40
C GLU A 21 -23.52 -8.53 3.92
N ILE A 22 -22.48 -8.15 3.17
CA ILE A 22 -21.09 -8.47 3.48
C ILE A 22 -20.16 -7.25 3.55
N ALA A 23 -20.61 -6.06 3.15
CA ALA A 23 -19.78 -4.88 3.00
C ALA A 23 -19.12 -4.42 4.31
N ASP A 24 -19.80 -4.64 5.44
CA ASP A 24 -19.34 -4.26 6.78
C ASP A 24 -18.64 -5.42 7.53
N LEU A 25 -18.35 -6.54 6.84
CA LEU A 25 -17.55 -7.61 7.44
C LEU A 25 -16.09 -7.16 7.60
N PRO A 26 -15.39 -7.64 8.65
CA PRO A 26 -13.99 -7.30 8.85
C PRO A 26 -13.12 -7.81 7.72
N VAL A 27 -12.06 -7.06 7.42
CA VAL A 27 -11.03 -7.46 6.48
C VAL A 27 -10.09 -8.44 7.18
N VAL A 28 -9.97 -9.61 6.57
CA VAL A 28 -8.95 -10.60 6.90
C VAL A 28 -7.98 -10.59 5.73
N ASP A 29 -6.77 -10.08 5.95
CA ASP A 29 -5.70 -10.05 4.97
C ASP A 29 -4.67 -11.15 5.29
N PRO A 30 -4.89 -12.39 4.78
CA PRO A 30 -4.05 -13.52 5.13
C PRO A 30 -2.67 -13.49 4.47
N HIS A 31 -2.37 -12.48 3.63
CA HIS A 31 -1.05 -12.33 3.01
C HIS A 31 -0.82 -10.93 2.45
N THR A 32 0.19 -10.24 3.01
CA THR A 32 0.60 -8.92 2.54
C THR A 32 2.12 -8.74 2.54
N HIS A 33 2.53 -7.64 1.90
CA HIS A 33 3.88 -7.11 1.93
C HIS A 33 3.96 -5.73 2.63
N ALA A 34 2.91 -5.35 3.37
CA ALA A 34 2.92 -4.14 4.19
C ALA A 34 4.14 -4.12 5.14
N ASP A 35 4.70 -2.94 5.35
CA ASP A 35 5.83 -2.77 6.26
C ASP A 35 5.33 -2.76 7.71
N VAL A 36 5.60 -3.85 8.43
CA VAL A 36 5.20 -4.00 9.84
C VAL A 36 5.83 -2.93 10.72
N ARG A 37 7.05 -2.47 10.38
CA ARG A 37 7.69 -1.39 11.11
C ARG A 37 6.93 -0.09 10.95
N GLU A 38 6.51 0.27 9.74
CA GLU A 38 5.74 1.48 9.47
C GLU A 38 4.43 1.48 10.26
N ILE A 39 3.74 0.34 10.32
CA ILE A 39 2.51 0.17 11.11
C ILE A 39 2.77 0.38 12.61
N VAL A 40 3.89 -0.15 13.13
CA VAL A 40 4.21 -0.10 14.56
C VAL A 40 4.78 1.26 14.98
N ASP A 41 5.63 1.87 14.15
CA ASP A 41 6.21 3.20 14.43
C ASP A 41 5.14 4.31 14.29
N ASP A 42 4.12 4.11 13.44
CA ASP A 42 2.90 4.94 13.31
C ASP A 42 3.20 6.43 13.01
N ASP A 43 4.33 6.70 12.33
CA ASP A 43 4.86 8.05 12.07
C ASP A 43 4.07 8.87 11.02
N GLY A 44 3.11 8.26 10.30
CA GLY A 44 2.32 8.87 9.22
C GLY A 44 3.13 9.21 7.97
N TRP A 45 2.55 10.05 7.10
CA TRP A 45 3.13 10.42 5.79
C TRP A 45 3.06 11.92 5.56
N ASP A 46 4.03 12.44 4.80
CA ASP A 46 4.13 13.87 4.50
C ASP A 46 3.34 14.26 3.23
N ASP A 47 3.16 13.34 2.28
CA ASP A 47 2.48 13.61 1.02
C ASP A 47 1.89 12.35 0.33
N ILE A 48 1.03 12.58 -0.66
CA ILE A 48 0.34 11.51 -1.41
C ILE A 48 1.28 10.58 -2.19
N TRP A 49 2.48 11.06 -2.58
CA TRP A 49 3.41 10.20 -3.29
C TRP A 49 3.93 9.09 -2.37
N GLU A 50 4.10 9.35 -1.07
CA GLU A 50 4.56 8.33 -0.11
C GLU A 50 3.59 7.15 -0.02
N ILE A 51 2.29 7.40 -0.08
CA ILE A 51 1.26 6.36 0.06
C ILE A 51 0.85 5.70 -1.27
N GLU A 52 0.80 6.45 -2.38
CA GLU A 52 0.31 5.92 -3.67
C GLU A 52 1.44 5.53 -4.63
N GLY A 53 2.63 6.12 -4.48
CA GLY A 53 3.67 6.10 -5.50
C GLY A 53 5.04 5.62 -5.05
N ALA A 54 5.35 5.63 -3.74
CA ALA A 54 6.71 5.38 -3.26
C ALA A 54 7.08 3.89 -3.19
N THR A 55 6.10 2.99 -3.21
CA THR A 55 6.32 1.53 -3.14
C THR A 55 5.50 0.72 -4.15
N ASP A 56 4.56 1.33 -4.88
CA ASP A 56 3.71 0.63 -5.85
C ASP A 56 4.37 0.48 -7.23
N HIS A 57 4.80 -0.74 -7.52
CA HIS A 57 5.43 -1.10 -8.79
C HIS A 57 4.46 -1.13 -9.99
N TYR A 58 3.14 -1.23 -9.79
CA TYR A 58 2.16 -1.07 -10.87
C TYR A 58 2.12 0.38 -11.35
N VAL A 59 2.14 1.35 -10.43
CA VAL A 59 2.26 2.78 -10.74
C VAL A 59 3.54 3.04 -11.52
N TRP A 60 4.69 2.53 -11.03
CA TRP A 60 5.97 2.69 -11.73
C TRP A 60 5.97 2.09 -13.13
N ALA A 61 5.44 0.87 -13.28
CA ALA A 61 5.38 0.19 -14.57
C ALA A 61 4.56 1.00 -15.58
N LEU A 62 3.42 1.54 -15.17
CA LEU A 62 2.58 2.37 -16.03
C LEU A 62 3.25 3.69 -16.37
N MET A 63 3.87 4.39 -15.41
CA MET A 63 4.65 5.60 -15.68
C MET A 63 5.78 5.36 -16.70
N ARG A 64 6.56 4.27 -16.54
CA ARG A 64 7.61 3.85 -17.50
C ARG A 64 7.04 3.59 -18.90
N ASN A 65 5.91 2.89 -18.98
CA ASN A 65 5.21 2.60 -20.23
C ASN A 65 4.67 3.85 -20.94
N ARG A 66 4.61 4.99 -20.26
CA ARG A 66 4.24 6.30 -20.83
C ARG A 66 5.44 7.22 -21.05
N GLY A 67 6.65 6.71 -20.84
CA GLY A 67 7.89 7.45 -21.12
C GLY A 67 8.26 8.47 -20.04
N VAL A 68 7.70 8.37 -18.84
CA VAL A 68 8.16 9.18 -17.71
C VAL A 68 9.61 8.83 -17.40
N PRO A 69 10.53 9.81 -17.28
CA PRO A 69 11.94 9.54 -16.97
C PRO A 69 12.09 8.84 -15.61
N GLU A 70 12.96 7.84 -15.51
CA GLU A 70 13.19 7.07 -14.27
C GLU A 70 13.55 7.96 -13.06
N ARG A 71 14.20 9.10 -13.32
CA ARG A 71 14.46 10.15 -12.31
C ARG A 71 13.20 10.56 -11.54
N ARG A 72 12.05 10.65 -12.23
CA ARG A 72 10.74 11.05 -11.70
C ARG A 72 9.85 9.85 -11.33
N ILE A 73 10.44 8.66 -11.15
CA ILE A 73 9.75 7.46 -10.67
C ILE A 73 10.48 6.99 -9.40
N THR A 74 11.63 6.33 -9.56
CA THR A 74 12.42 5.79 -8.45
C THR A 74 13.69 6.58 -8.17
N GLY A 75 14.02 7.58 -8.99
CA GLY A 75 15.22 8.40 -8.85
C GLY A 75 15.11 9.54 -7.85
N ASP A 76 15.99 10.52 -8.03
CA ASP A 76 16.28 11.60 -7.08
C ASP A 76 15.38 12.85 -7.22
N ALA A 77 14.30 12.78 -8.01
CA ALA A 77 13.30 13.85 -8.02
C ALA A 77 12.58 13.93 -6.67
N SER A 78 12.09 15.12 -6.34
CA SER A 78 11.20 15.31 -5.19
C SER A 78 9.90 14.53 -5.35
N ASN A 79 9.26 14.14 -4.25
CA ASN A 79 7.93 13.51 -4.25
C ASN A 79 6.92 14.32 -5.05
N ARG A 80 6.97 15.65 -4.92
CA ARG A 80 6.15 16.58 -5.70
C ARG A 80 6.38 16.47 -7.21
N GLU A 81 7.63 16.46 -7.68
CA GLU A 81 7.94 16.26 -9.10
C GLU A 81 7.50 14.88 -9.61
N LYS A 82 7.51 13.85 -8.75
CA LYS A 82 7.07 12.50 -9.09
C LYS A 82 5.54 12.43 -9.19
N TRP A 83 4.81 13.04 -8.27
CA TRP A 83 3.35 13.19 -8.32
C TRP A 83 2.88 13.95 -9.56
N GLU A 84 3.49 15.10 -9.87
CA GLU A 84 3.16 15.87 -11.07
C GLU A 84 3.35 15.02 -12.34
N ALA A 85 4.46 14.28 -12.42
CA ALA A 85 4.72 13.39 -13.54
C ALA A 85 3.72 12.21 -13.63
N LEU A 86 3.26 11.70 -12.49
CA LEU A 86 2.20 10.70 -12.45
C LEU A 86 0.89 11.30 -12.97
N ALA A 87 0.49 12.45 -12.45
CA ALA A 87 -0.76 13.11 -12.79
C ALA A 87 -0.86 13.50 -14.27
N GLU A 88 0.26 13.90 -14.90
CA GLU A 88 0.33 14.15 -16.34
C GLU A 88 -0.05 12.93 -17.19
N VAL A 89 0.36 11.72 -16.77
CA VAL A 89 0.13 10.49 -17.54
C VAL A 89 -1.06 9.67 -17.03
N PHE A 90 -1.59 9.97 -15.84
CA PHE A 90 -2.64 9.20 -15.17
C PHE A 90 -3.91 9.01 -16.01
N PRO A 91 -4.42 10.01 -16.77
CA PRO A 91 -5.60 9.82 -17.62
C PRO A 91 -5.44 8.70 -18.65
N SER A 92 -4.20 8.40 -19.07
CA SER A 92 -3.91 7.32 -20.01
C SER A 92 -3.91 5.92 -19.38
N PHE A 93 -4.10 5.82 -18.06
CA PHE A 93 -4.23 4.55 -17.35
C PHE A 93 -5.65 4.00 -17.46
N ALA A 94 -6.64 4.79 -17.89
CA ALA A 94 -8.02 4.35 -18.03
C ALA A 94 -8.15 3.01 -18.78
N GLY A 95 -8.84 2.06 -18.16
CA GLY A 95 -8.93 0.66 -18.60
C GLY A 95 -7.88 -0.28 -17.98
N ASN A 96 -6.92 0.24 -17.22
CA ASN A 96 -6.07 -0.51 -16.31
C ASN A 96 -6.62 -0.35 -14.87
N PRO A 97 -6.65 -1.42 -14.05
CA PRO A 97 -7.23 -1.36 -12.71
C PRO A 97 -6.52 -0.38 -11.77
N THR A 98 -5.23 -0.09 -11.98
CA THR A 98 -4.49 0.97 -11.23
C THR A 98 -5.17 2.33 -11.35
N TYR A 99 -5.85 2.60 -12.46
CA TYR A 99 -6.64 3.84 -12.60
C TYR A 99 -7.81 3.86 -11.63
N GLU A 100 -8.45 2.73 -11.36
CA GLU A 100 -9.62 2.66 -10.48
C GLU A 100 -9.20 2.57 -9.00
N TRP A 101 -8.10 1.88 -8.70
CA TRP A 101 -7.59 1.70 -7.33
C TRP A 101 -7.27 3.05 -6.67
N ILE A 102 -6.42 3.88 -7.28
CA ILE A 102 -6.03 5.16 -6.67
C ILE A 102 -7.23 6.12 -6.53
N HIS A 103 -8.17 6.12 -7.49
CA HIS A 103 -9.39 6.92 -7.34
C HIS A 103 -10.36 6.37 -6.28
N LEU A 104 -10.37 5.05 -6.04
CA LEU A 104 -11.10 4.45 -4.92
C LEU A 104 -10.51 4.92 -3.58
N ASP A 105 -9.18 4.99 -3.48
CA ASP A 105 -8.50 5.44 -2.26
C ASP A 105 -8.73 6.94 -2.03
N LEU A 106 -8.59 7.78 -3.06
CA LEU A 106 -8.98 9.20 -3.02
C LEU A 106 -10.42 9.38 -2.53
N ARG A 107 -11.38 8.64 -3.10
CA ARG A 107 -12.79 8.78 -2.71
C ARG A 107 -13.05 8.29 -1.29
N ARG A 108 -12.50 7.13 -0.90
CA ARG A 108 -12.84 6.46 0.36
C ARG A 108 -12.08 7.00 1.56
N ARG A 109 -10.83 7.42 1.38
CA ARG A 109 -9.95 7.88 2.46
C ARG A 109 -9.88 9.40 2.53
N PHE A 110 -9.87 10.07 1.38
CA PHE A 110 -9.73 11.52 1.31
C PHE A 110 -11.03 12.26 0.99
N GLY A 111 -12.09 11.57 0.58
CA GLY A 111 -13.34 12.19 0.15
C GLY A 111 -13.24 12.95 -1.18
N ILE A 112 -12.19 12.72 -1.96
CA ILE A 112 -11.90 13.41 -3.23
C ILE A 112 -12.52 12.62 -4.39
N GLU A 113 -13.38 13.26 -5.18
CA GLU A 113 -14.02 12.65 -6.37
C GLU A 113 -13.41 13.15 -7.69
N GLU A 114 -12.53 14.14 -7.61
CA GLU A 114 -11.78 14.71 -8.72
C GLU A 114 -10.91 13.64 -9.38
N ARG A 115 -10.92 13.64 -10.72
CA ARG A 115 -10.07 12.72 -11.48
C ARG A 115 -8.65 13.27 -11.53
N ILE A 116 -7.67 12.42 -11.28
CA ILE A 116 -6.25 12.76 -11.39
C ILE A 116 -5.92 13.12 -12.84
N SER A 117 -5.35 14.31 -13.01
CA SER A 117 -4.85 14.86 -14.26
C SER A 117 -3.85 15.98 -13.95
N ALA A 118 -3.12 16.46 -14.96
CA ALA A 118 -2.26 17.64 -14.79
C ALA A 118 -3.02 18.87 -14.26
N ASP A 119 -4.30 19.02 -14.59
CA ASP A 119 -5.11 20.17 -14.17
C ASP A 119 -5.58 20.09 -12.70
N THR A 120 -5.66 18.90 -12.14
CA THR A 120 -6.15 18.62 -10.77
C THR A 120 -5.02 18.22 -9.81
N ALA A 121 -3.80 18.06 -10.30
CA ALA A 121 -2.65 17.59 -9.52
C ALA A 121 -2.35 18.48 -8.30
N ASP A 122 -2.45 19.80 -8.47
CA ASP A 122 -2.18 20.77 -7.42
C ASP A 122 -3.19 20.69 -6.28
N GLU A 123 -4.48 20.67 -6.65
CA GLU A 123 -5.60 20.60 -5.71
C GLU A 123 -5.57 19.30 -4.89
N ILE A 124 -5.43 18.15 -5.57
CA ILE A 124 -5.37 16.85 -4.90
C ILE A 124 -4.16 16.77 -3.96
N TRP A 125 -3.00 17.28 -4.38
CA TRP A 125 -1.81 17.31 -3.54
C TRP A 125 -2.04 18.15 -2.27
N GLU A 126 -2.55 19.37 -2.41
CA GLU A 126 -2.77 20.27 -1.28
C GLU A 126 -3.79 19.69 -0.29
N GLU A 127 -4.89 19.14 -0.79
CA GLU A 127 -5.95 18.56 0.04
C GLU A 127 -5.47 17.30 0.77
N THR A 128 -4.84 16.37 0.06
CA THR A 128 -4.30 15.15 0.69
C THR A 128 -3.20 15.46 1.70
N THR A 129 -2.27 16.37 1.39
CA THR A 129 -1.21 16.80 2.33
C THR A 129 -1.83 17.38 3.62
N ALA A 130 -2.89 18.18 3.50
CA ALA A 130 -3.57 18.74 4.66
C ALA A 130 -4.27 17.67 5.51
N GLN A 131 -4.88 16.67 4.89
CA GLN A 131 -5.55 15.56 5.58
C GLN A 131 -4.55 14.60 6.24
N LEU A 132 -3.42 14.30 5.58
CA LEU A 132 -2.37 13.40 6.11
C LEU A 132 -1.75 13.89 7.42
N ALA A 133 -1.86 15.19 7.73
CA ALA A 133 -1.42 15.74 9.01
C ALA A 133 -2.35 15.36 10.20
N ASP A 134 -3.55 14.83 9.95
CA ASP A 134 -4.48 14.39 10.99
C ASP A 134 -4.09 13.00 11.53
N ASP A 135 -4.24 12.80 12.85
CA ASP A 135 -3.95 11.52 13.48
C ASP A 135 -4.90 10.39 13.05
N SER A 136 -6.04 10.73 12.42
CA SER A 136 -6.91 9.74 11.76
C SER A 136 -6.25 9.09 10.55
N MET A 137 -5.27 9.74 9.93
CA MET A 137 -4.56 9.26 8.75
C MET A 137 -3.28 8.48 9.09
N ARG A 138 -3.04 8.17 10.37
CA ARG A 138 -1.91 7.32 10.78
C ARG A 138 -2.12 5.85 10.38
N PRO A 139 -1.06 5.07 10.11
CA PRO A 139 -1.16 3.65 9.75
C PRO A 139 -2.15 2.85 10.59
N GLN A 140 -2.04 2.92 11.92
CA GLN A 140 -2.91 2.15 12.83
C GLN A 140 -4.36 2.65 12.79
N SER A 141 -4.57 3.96 12.64
CA SER A 141 -5.91 4.55 12.51
C SER A 141 -6.60 4.12 11.22
N LEU A 142 -5.87 4.10 10.10
CA LEU A 142 -6.39 3.63 8.83
C LEU A 142 -6.76 2.14 8.88
N LEU A 143 -5.90 1.27 9.45
CA LEU A 143 -6.23 -0.16 9.59
C LEU A 143 -7.52 -0.38 10.38
N ARG A 144 -7.70 0.36 11.48
CA ARG A 144 -8.94 0.33 12.28
C ARG A 144 -10.15 0.80 11.49
N GLU A 145 -10.03 1.92 10.76
CA GLU A 145 -11.14 2.47 9.99
C GLU A 145 -11.53 1.58 8.79
N MET A 146 -10.55 0.91 8.19
CA MET A 146 -10.76 -0.08 7.13
C MET A 146 -11.35 -1.40 7.66
N GLY A 147 -11.52 -1.55 8.98
CA GLY A 147 -12.06 -2.76 9.60
C GLY A 147 -11.14 -3.97 9.47
N VAL A 148 -9.82 -3.77 9.41
CA VAL A 148 -8.85 -4.86 9.36
C VAL A 148 -8.77 -5.54 10.72
N GLU A 149 -9.06 -6.84 10.77
CA GLU A 149 -8.96 -7.66 12.00
C GLU A 149 -7.65 -8.45 12.05
N LEU A 150 -7.18 -8.89 10.88
CA LEU A 150 -5.98 -9.71 10.74
C LEU A 150 -5.19 -9.28 9.51
N LEU A 151 -3.88 -9.13 9.70
CA LEU A 151 -2.90 -8.90 8.65
C LEU A 151 -1.74 -9.89 8.83
N CYS A 152 -1.42 -10.63 7.78
CA CYS A 152 -0.30 -11.56 7.79
C CYS A 152 0.83 -11.07 6.87
N SER A 153 1.91 -10.54 7.44
CA SER A 153 3.08 -10.09 6.69
C SER A 153 3.85 -11.26 6.10
N THR A 154 4.86 -10.94 5.28
CA THR A 154 5.71 -11.94 4.63
C THR A 154 7.16 -11.76 5.05
N ASP A 155 7.70 -12.75 5.76
CA ASP A 155 8.92 -12.61 6.55
C ASP A 155 9.98 -13.64 6.16
N ASP A 156 11.23 -13.17 6.08
CA ASP A 156 12.38 -14.05 5.82
C ASP A 156 12.68 -14.94 7.05
N PRO A 157 13.12 -16.20 6.86
CA PRO A 157 13.58 -17.08 7.93
C PRO A 157 14.58 -16.48 8.91
N THR A 158 15.36 -15.48 8.50
CA THR A 158 16.37 -14.82 9.35
C THR A 158 15.85 -13.55 10.04
N SER A 159 14.58 -13.17 9.83
CA SER A 159 13.96 -12.02 10.50
C SER A 159 13.95 -12.18 12.01
N SER A 160 14.23 -11.10 12.74
CA SER A 160 14.14 -11.06 14.20
C SER A 160 12.69 -11.08 14.70
N LEU A 161 11.74 -10.67 13.84
CA LEU A 161 10.33 -10.47 14.17
C LEU A 161 10.11 -9.47 15.33
N GLU A 162 11.07 -8.58 15.60
CA GLU A 162 10.99 -7.63 16.72
C GLU A 162 9.78 -6.69 16.63
N TYR A 163 9.40 -6.30 15.40
CA TYR A 163 8.22 -5.47 15.17
C TYR A 163 6.91 -6.25 15.31
N HIS A 164 6.92 -7.58 15.11
CA HIS A 164 5.74 -8.41 15.43
C HIS A 164 5.54 -8.55 16.93
N ASP A 165 6.63 -8.72 17.68
CA ASP A 165 6.57 -8.73 19.14
C ASP A 165 6.03 -7.39 19.67
N ARG A 166 6.54 -6.26 19.15
CA ARG A 166 6.01 -4.93 19.46
C ARG A 166 4.55 -4.79 19.05
N ALA A 167 4.17 -5.21 17.84
CA ALA A 167 2.78 -5.12 17.37
C ALA A 167 1.82 -5.88 18.31
N ALA A 168 2.21 -7.06 18.78
CA ALA A 168 1.40 -7.85 19.71
C ALA A 168 1.22 -7.18 21.09
N GLU A 169 2.11 -6.26 21.47
CA GLU A 169 2.05 -5.51 22.73
C GLU A 169 1.39 -4.13 22.56
N GLU A 170 1.61 -3.47 21.42
CA GLU A 170 1.27 -2.06 21.18
C GLU A 170 -0.05 -1.88 20.40
N ILE A 171 -0.48 -2.89 19.62
CA ILE A 171 -1.66 -2.80 18.73
C ILE A 171 -2.78 -3.73 19.25
N GLU A 172 -3.92 -3.14 19.66
CA GLU A 172 -5.02 -3.90 20.29
C GLU A 172 -6.03 -4.48 19.28
N ASP A 173 -6.38 -3.71 18.24
CA ASP A 173 -7.54 -4.02 17.38
C ASP A 173 -7.20 -4.82 16.11
N VAL A 174 -5.91 -4.97 15.79
CA VAL A 174 -5.43 -5.64 14.57
C VAL A 174 -4.40 -6.69 14.94
N SER A 175 -4.65 -7.94 14.57
CA SER A 175 -3.65 -9.00 14.68
C SER A 175 -2.62 -8.87 13.56
N VAL A 176 -1.36 -8.56 13.88
CA VAL A 176 -0.26 -8.53 12.91
C VAL A 176 0.60 -9.78 13.07
N LEU A 177 0.48 -10.73 12.15
CA LEU A 177 1.12 -12.04 12.24
C LEU A 177 2.20 -12.23 11.17
N PRO A 178 3.33 -12.89 11.48
CA PRO A 178 4.35 -13.18 10.48
C PRO A 178 4.00 -14.43 9.66
N THR A 179 4.40 -14.44 8.38
CA THR A 179 4.30 -15.63 7.50
C THR A 179 5.67 -16.01 6.95
N TRP A 180 6.01 -17.29 7.07
CA TRP A 180 7.31 -17.83 6.68
C TRP A 180 7.55 -17.85 5.15
N ARG A 181 8.53 -17.08 4.66
CA ARG A 181 8.95 -17.04 3.25
C ARG A 181 10.38 -17.53 3.04
N ALA A 182 10.55 -18.83 2.84
CA ALA A 182 11.87 -19.46 2.66
C ALA A 182 12.46 -19.35 1.24
N ASP A 183 12.21 -18.29 0.48
CA ASP A 183 12.66 -18.18 -0.91
C ASP A 183 14.19 -18.29 -1.04
N ARG A 184 14.95 -17.56 -0.20
CA ARG A 184 16.43 -17.59 -0.20
C ARG A 184 16.98 -18.97 0.15
N LEU A 185 16.31 -19.72 1.03
CA LEU A 185 16.69 -21.08 1.38
C LEU A 185 16.58 -22.05 0.20
N LEU A 186 15.57 -21.86 -0.64
CA LEU A 186 15.27 -22.74 -1.77
C LEU A 186 16.07 -22.39 -3.04
N GLN A 187 16.91 -21.34 -3.00
CA GLN A 187 17.66 -20.84 -4.15
C GLN A 187 19.19 -20.90 -3.95
N PRO A 188 19.79 -22.11 -3.83
CA PRO A 188 21.24 -22.25 -3.59
C PRO A 188 22.14 -21.73 -4.72
N GLY A 189 21.58 -21.43 -5.88
CA GLY A 189 22.30 -20.95 -7.06
C GLY A 189 22.48 -19.43 -7.13
N THR A 190 21.89 -18.66 -6.21
CA THR A 190 22.03 -17.19 -6.22
C THR A 190 23.34 -16.76 -5.56
N ASP A 191 23.91 -15.65 -6.04
CA ASP A 191 25.15 -15.10 -5.49
C ASP A 191 25.04 -14.79 -3.98
N ASP A 192 23.85 -14.39 -3.51
CA ASP A 192 23.58 -14.05 -2.10
C ASP A 192 23.39 -15.27 -1.18
N TRP A 193 23.40 -16.50 -1.70
CA TRP A 193 23.07 -17.68 -0.89
C TRP A 193 24.10 -17.96 0.22
N ALA A 194 25.38 -17.68 -0.05
CA ALA A 194 26.43 -17.84 0.95
C ALA A 194 26.24 -16.88 2.14
N ALA A 195 25.80 -15.64 1.87
CA ALA A 195 25.47 -14.65 2.89
C ALA A 195 24.22 -15.06 3.68
N PHE A 196 23.16 -15.46 2.98
CA PHE A 196 21.94 -15.99 3.60
C PHE A 196 22.21 -17.12 4.60
N ARG A 197 23.07 -18.09 4.23
CA ARG A 197 23.42 -19.17 5.16
C ARG A 197 24.11 -18.68 6.42
N ALA A 198 24.97 -17.66 6.32
CA ALA A 198 25.64 -17.10 7.48
C ALA A 198 24.63 -16.41 8.41
N GLU A 199 23.70 -15.64 7.85
CA GLU A 199 22.58 -15.00 8.60
C GLU A 199 21.67 -16.06 9.25
N LEU A 200 21.37 -17.15 8.54
CA LEU A 200 20.56 -18.25 9.07
C LEU A 200 21.29 -18.98 10.21
N ALA A 201 22.59 -19.20 10.08
CA ALA A 201 23.39 -19.82 11.13
C ALA A 201 23.46 -18.94 12.39
N GLU A 202 23.57 -17.62 12.21
CA GLU A 202 23.56 -16.64 13.29
C GLU A 202 22.21 -16.60 14.02
N SER A 203 21.11 -16.47 13.28
CA SER A 203 19.74 -16.40 13.85
C SER A 203 19.30 -17.68 14.56
N THR A 204 19.74 -18.86 14.08
CA THR A 204 19.37 -20.16 14.68
C THR A 204 20.37 -20.67 15.72
N GLY A 205 21.59 -20.11 15.75
CA GLY A 205 22.70 -20.66 16.53
C GLY A 205 23.19 -22.04 16.04
N VAL A 206 22.84 -22.43 14.81
CA VAL A 206 23.22 -23.72 14.20
C VAL A 206 24.23 -23.48 13.06
N PRO A 207 25.44 -24.04 13.13
CA PRO A 207 26.47 -23.89 12.10
C PRO A 207 26.11 -24.44 10.71
#